data_AF-A0A9E2VNB8-F1
#
_entry.id   AF-A0A9E2VNB8-F1
#
_cell.length_a   1.000
_cell.length_b   1.000
_cell.length_c   1.000
_cell.angle_alpha   90.00
_cell.angle_beta   90.00
_cell.angle_gamma   90.00
#
_symmetry.space_group_name_H-M   'P 1'
#
loop_
_entity.id
_entity.type
_entity.pdbx_description
1 polymer ?
#
loop_
_entity_poly.entity_id
_entity_poly.type
_entity_poly.pdbx_seq_one_letter_code
_entity_poly.pdbx_strand_id
1 'polypeptide(L)'
;MKACFVIVLGLAAAGAQADFRYGYYRAERWGLTGENVGVGNCTIEDFEDVNLAAGLQVKVTTGNTTYGPTSTLPSVYVTSVDNFGSAFLNSHYTGTAGLINTGTNQTRFYNDGNNWGDVELFFSPPVKVVAFSMYQRDVNTPLSINGVVVGDLGTLTGLPTSSTRGGYAIIIGDGE
;
A
#
# COMPACT_ATOMS: atom_id res chain seq x y z
N MET A 1 3.23 -7.65 24.14
CA MET A 1 2.75 -9.03 23.95
C MET A 1 1.24 -9.06 24.07
N LYS A 2 0.50 -9.17 22.96
CA LYS A 2 -0.91 -9.61 22.96
C LYS A 2 -1.19 -10.35 21.65
N ALA A 3 -1.74 -11.56 21.80
CA ALA A 3 -2.18 -12.42 20.71
C ALA A 3 -3.49 -11.89 20.10
N CYS A 4 -3.66 -12.09 18.80
CA CYS A 4 -4.86 -11.77 18.04
C CYS A 4 -5.63 -13.07 17.77
N PHE A 5 -6.94 -13.11 18.10
CA PHE A 5 -7.86 -14.17 17.70
C PHE A 5 -9.03 -13.55 16.95
N VAL A 6 -9.29 -14.06 15.75
CA VAL A 6 -10.55 -13.87 15.03
C VAL A 6 -10.96 -15.23 14.47
N ILE A 7 -12.09 -15.77 14.98
CA ILE A 7 -12.80 -16.88 14.33
C ILE A 7 -13.96 -16.24 13.56
N VAL A 8 -13.95 -16.39 12.24
CA VAL A 8 -15.13 -16.18 11.41
C VAL A 8 -15.35 -17.48 10.64
N LEU A 9 -16.39 -18.24 11.03
CA LEU A 9 -16.91 -19.33 10.23
C LEU A 9 -17.85 -18.74 9.18
N GLY A 10 -17.38 -18.70 7.93
CA GLY A 10 -18.21 -18.59 6.76
C GLY A 10 -17.88 -19.75 5.83
N LEU A 11 -18.84 -20.63 5.56
CA LEU A 11 -18.72 -21.57 4.45
C LEU A 11 -18.76 -20.77 3.14
N ALA A 12 -17.59 -20.39 2.65
CA ALA A 12 -17.40 -20.04 1.24
C ALA A 12 -16.76 -21.26 0.58
N ALA A 13 -17.33 -21.70 -0.55
CA ALA A 13 -16.67 -22.69 -1.40
C ALA A 13 -15.23 -22.22 -1.65
N ALA A 14 -14.27 -23.12 -1.43
CA ALA A 14 -12.87 -22.87 -1.74
C ALA A 14 -12.74 -22.66 -3.26
N GLY A 15 -12.91 -21.42 -3.72
CA GLY A 15 -12.43 -20.99 -5.02
C GLY A 15 -10.93 -21.22 -5.02
N ALA A 16 -10.40 -21.85 -6.07
CA ALA A 16 -8.97 -21.99 -6.26
C ALA A 16 -8.32 -20.62 -6.02
N GLN A 17 -7.47 -20.52 -5.02
CA GLN A 17 -6.70 -19.30 -4.80
C GLN A 17 -5.81 -19.16 -6.04
N ALA A 18 -5.94 -18.05 -6.77
CA ALA A 18 -5.00 -17.73 -7.83
C ALA A 18 -3.59 -17.82 -7.24
N ASP A 19 -2.68 -18.49 -7.94
CA ASP A 19 -1.29 -18.48 -7.51
C ASP A 19 -0.76 -17.06 -7.69
N PHE A 20 0.17 -16.63 -6.86
CA PHE A 20 0.68 -15.26 -6.91
C PHE A 20 2.20 -15.28 -7.03
N ARG A 21 2.71 -14.56 -8.02
CA ARG A 21 4.13 -14.27 -8.17
C ARG A 21 4.44 -12.94 -7.52
N TYR A 22 5.53 -12.93 -6.76
CA TYR A 22 6.00 -11.75 -6.03
C TYR A 22 7.37 -11.32 -6.57
N GLY A 23 7.60 -10.01 -6.62
CA GLY A 23 8.84 -9.44 -7.10
C GLY A 23 9.25 -8.19 -6.36
N TYR A 24 10.52 -7.83 -6.51
CA TYR A 24 11.11 -6.65 -5.90
C TYR A 24 12.11 -5.96 -6.83
N TYR A 25 12.06 -4.62 -6.84
CA TYR A 25 13.12 -3.79 -7.38
C TYR A 25 13.68 -2.87 -6.30
N ARG A 26 15.01 -2.73 -6.32
CA ARG A 26 15.74 -1.91 -5.36
C ARG A 26 15.38 -0.43 -5.47
N ALA A 27 15.62 0.29 -4.38
CA ALA A 27 15.27 1.71 -4.22
C ALA A 27 15.82 2.64 -5.31
N GLU A 28 16.92 2.29 -5.98
CA GLU A 28 17.49 3.06 -7.08
C GLU A 28 16.62 3.05 -8.34
N ARG A 29 15.67 2.11 -8.42
CA ARG A 29 14.69 2.03 -9.51
C ARG A 29 13.47 2.93 -9.26
N TRP A 30 13.39 3.63 -8.12
CA TRP A 30 12.29 4.56 -7.80
C TRP A 30 12.15 5.69 -8.80
N GLY A 31 10.96 5.83 -9.38
CA GLY A 31 10.59 6.83 -10.37
C GLY A 31 10.61 6.29 -11.80
N LEU A 32 10.95 5.00 -11.99
CA LEU A 32 10.91 4.36 -13.29
C LEU A 32 9.47 4.10 -13.74
N THR A 33 9.26 4.17 -15.05
CA THR A 33 7.99 3.84 -15.71
C THR A 33 7.62 2.37 -15.49
N GLY A 34 6.33 2.04 -15.63
CA GLY A 34 5.83 0.66 -15.55
C GLY A 34 6.59 -0.31 -16.48
N GLU A 35 6.94 0.15 -17.69
CA GLU A 35 7.76 -0.60 -18.65
C GLU A 35 9.16 -0.93 -18.08
N ASN A 36 9.81 0.04 -17.42
CA ASN A 36 11.15 -0.10 -16.87
C ASN A 36 11.21 -0.93 -15.57
N VAL A 37 10.08 -1.12 -14.89
CA VAL A 37 9.94 -2.04 -13.75
C VAL A 37 9.21 -3.34 -14.14
N GLY A 38 9.08 -3.62 -15.44
CA GLY A 38 8.57 -4.91 -15.93
C GLY A 38 7.07 -5.15 -15.72
N VAL A 39 6.28 -4.11 -15.43
CA VAL A 39 4.81 -4.19 -15.31
C VAL A 39 4.07 -3.65 -16.54
N GLY A 40 4.79 -3.17 -17.56
CA GLY A 40 4.22 -2.76 -18.84
C GLY A 40 3.33 -1.51 -18.74
N ASN A 41 2.23 -1.47 -19.52
CA ASN A 41 1.30 -0.34 -19.62
C ASN A 41 0.27 -0.30 -18.47
N CYS A 42 0.72 -0.48 -17.23
CA CYS A 42 -0.15 -0.28 -16.08
C CYS A 42 -0.58 1.19 -15.95
N THR A 43 -1.79 1.41 -15.46
CA THR A 43 -2.22 2.73 -14.97
C THR A 43 -1.36 3.10 -13.77
N ILE A 44 -0.80 4.31 -13.79
CA ILE A 44 -0.04 4.87 -12.67
C ILE A 44 -1.00 5.73 -11.85
N GLU A 45 -1.12 5.41 -10.56
CA GLU A 45 -1.76 6.25 -9.56
C GLU A 45 -0.67 6.95 -8.75
N ASP A 46 -0.69 8.28 -8.76
CA ASP A 46 0.27 9.12 -8.03
C ASP A 46 -0.31 9.66 -6.71
N PHE A 47 -1.63 9.58 -6.47
CA PHE A 47 -2.28 10.14 -5.28
C PHE A 47 -2.08 11.66 -5.10
N GLU A 48 -1.78 12.39 -6.18
CA GLU A 48 -1.72 13.86 -6.19
C GLU A 48 -3.09 14.52 -6.41
N ASP A 49 -4.06 13.75 -6.92
CA ASP A 49 -5.46 14.15 -7.05
C ASP A 49 -6.29 13.53 -5.92
N VAL A 50 -7.30 14.27 -5.46
CA VAL A 50 -8.32 13.69 -4.58
C VAL A 50 -9.11 12.61 -5.31
N ASN A 51 -9.27 12.67 -6.63
CA ASN A 51 -9.97 11.66 -7.43
C ASN A 51 -8.98 10.61 -7.92
N LEU A 52 -9.21 9.36 -7.52
CA LEU A 52 -8.37 8.23 -7.91
C LEU A 52 -8.63 7.82 -9.36
N ALA A 53 -7.64 7.15 -9.95
CA ALA A 53 -7.76 6.53 -11.26
C ALA A 53 -9.01 5.64 -11.36
N ALA A 54 -9.63 5.63 -12.53
CA ALA A 54 -10.85 4.87 -12.77
C ALA A 54 -10.67 3.39 -12.43
N GLY A 55 -11.57 2.87 -11.60
CA GLY A 55 -11.55 1.48 -11.15
C GLY A 55 -10.71 1.22 -9.89
N LEU A 56 -10.01 2.22 -9.34
CA LEU A 56 -9.34 2.14 -8.05
C LEU A 56 -10.21 2.74 -6.94
N GLN A 57 -10.28 2.03 -5.81
CA GLN A 57 -10.74 2.60 -4.55
C GLN A 57 -9.74 2.28 -3.43
N VAL A 58 -9.64 3.18 -2.47
CA VAL A 58 -8.77 3.04 -1.29
C VAL A 58 -9.62 3.01 -0.03
N LYS A 59 -9.21 2.18 0.92
CA LYS A 59 -9.67 2.22 2.31
C LYS A 59 -8.45 2.22 3.24
N VAL A 60 -8.53 3.00 4.31
CA VAL A 60 -7.55 2.96 5.38
C VAL A 60 -8.27 2.75 6.70
N THR A 61 -7.81 1.77 7.48
CA THR A 61 -8.38 1.42 8.78
C THR A 61 -7.32 1.63 9.86
N THR A 62 -7.54 2.57 10.78
CA THR A 62 -6.67 2.81 11.94
C THR A 62 -7.43 2.56 13.25
N GLY A 63 -6.74 2.66 14.39
CA GLY A 63 -7.39 2.56 15.70
C GLY A 63 -8.29 3.77 16.03
N ASN A 64 -8.00 4.94 15.46
CA ASN A 64 -8.73 6.19 15.75
C ASN A 64 -9.74 6.59 14.66
N THR A 65 -9.47 6.27 13.38
CA THR A 65 -10.29 6.75 12.26
C THR A 65 -10.16 5.82 11.05
N THR A 66 -11.25 5.66 10.32
CA THR A 66 -11.30 4.88 9.09
C THR A 66 -11.91 5.72 7.98
N TYR A 67 -11.41 5.58 6.75
CA TYR A 67 -12.09 6.07 5.56
C TYR A 67 -12.13 4.99 4.47
N GLY A 68 -13.06 5.15 3.54
CA GLY A 68 -13.22 4.26 2.39
C GLY A 68 -14.05 2.99 2.65
N PRO A 69 -14.20 2.10 1.64
CA PRO A 69 -13.62 2.21 0.30
C PRO A 69 -14.19 3.42 -0.47
N THR A 70 -13.32 4.20 -1.10
CA THR A 70 -13.70 5.42 -1.81
C THR A 70 -12.81 5.63 -3.03
N SER A 71 -13.38 6.18 -4.11
CA SER A 71 -12.63 6.67 -5.27
C SER A 71 -12.17 8.13 -5.10
N THR A 72 -12.49 8.75 -3.97
CA THR A 72 -12.09 10.11 -3.63
C THR A 72 -11.39 10.12 -2.27
N LEU A 73 -10.13 10.54 -2.24
CA LEU A 73 -9.33 10.66 -1.03
C LEU A 73 -9.86 11.77 -0.11
N PRO A 74 -9.75 11.61 1.22
CA PRO A 74 -10.15 12.64 2.17
C PRO A 74 -9.26 13.89 2.07
N SER A 75 -8.00 13.73 1.64
CA SER A 75 -7.09 14.82 1.32
C SER A 75 -5.92 14.32 0.49
N VAL A 76 -5.24 15.23 -0.21
CA VAL A 76 -3.95 14.96 -0.86
C VAL A 76 -2.84 15.23 0.14
N TYR A 77 -1.95 14.26 0.31
CA TYR A 77 -0.79 14.42 1.16
C TYR A 77 0.29 15.23 0.43
N VAL A 78 0.77 16.30 1.07
CA VAL A 78 1.81 17.16 0.52
C VAL A 78 3.12 16.86 1.23
N THR A 79 4.07 16.30 0.50
CA THR A 79 5.38 15.84 1.00
C THR A 79 6.27 16.95 1.56
N SER A 80 6.02 18.21 1.18
CA SER A 80 6.71 19.38 1.75
C SER A 80 6.08 19.88 3.06
N VAL A 81 4.98 19.28 3.53
CA VAL A 81 4.23 19.72 4.70
C VAL A 81 4.08 18.56 5.68
N ASP A 82 4.83 18.63 6.78
CA ASP A 82 4.70 17.73 7.92
C ASP A 82 4.36 18.56 9.16
N ASN A 83 3.08 18.60 9.51
CA ASN A 83 2.62 19.36 10.68
C ASN A 83 2.97 18.67 12.02
N PHE A 84 3.51 17.45 11.97
CA PHE A 84 3.69 16.58 13.13
C PHE A 84 5.13 16.11 13.32
N GLY A 85 6.08 16.69 12.58
CA GLY A 85 7.50 16.39 12.71
C GLY A 85 8.30 16.77 11.48
N SER A 86 9.43 16.09 11.29
CA SER A 86 10.27 16.22 10.10
C SER A 86 10.52 14.88 9.41
N ALA A 87 9.79 13.82 9.80
CA ALA A 87 9.98 12.49 9.23
C ALA A 87 9.60 12.46 7.74
N PHE A 88 8.73 13.39 7.35
CA PHE A 88 8.16 13.49 6.02
C PHE A 88 8.64 14.73 5.23
N LEU A 89 9.32 15.70 5.86
CA LEU A 89 9.83 16.93 5.23
C LEU A 89 11.06 16.71 4.35
N ASN A 90 11.25 17.56 3.31
CA ASN A 90 12.38 17.54 2.36
C ASN A 90 12.49 16.24 1.56
N SER A 91 11.31 15.76 1.17
CA SER A 91 10.98 14.42 0.75
C SER A 91 12.01 13.71 -0.13
N HIS A 92 12.42 12.54 0.35
CA HIS A 92 12.88 11.40 -0.43
C HIS A 92 11.76 10.83 -1.33
N TYR A 93 10.83 11.64 -1.79
CA TYR A 93 9.74 11.32 -2.69
C TYR A 93 9.89 12.30 -3.85
N THR A 94 9.96 11.82 -5.08
CA THR A 94 9.90 12.72 -6.25
C THR A 94 8.45 13.12 -6.42
N GLY A 95 8.11 14.37 -6.10
CA GLY A 95 6.77 14.94 -6.29
C GLY A 95 5.92 15.08 -5.02
N THR A 96 4.62 15.25 -5.24
CA THR A 96 3.50 15.42 -4.28
C THR A 96 2.69 14.13 -4.08
N ALA A 97 3.25 13.00 -4.51
CA ALA A 97 2.52 11.79 -4.86
C ALA A 97 2.61 10.66 -3.81
N GLY A 98 1.92 10.80 -2.68
CA GLY A 98 2.00 9.80 -1.61
C GLY A 98 0.67 9.46 -0.98
N LEU A 99 0.42 8.16 -0.80
CA LEU A 99 -0.60 7.67 0.10
C LEU A 99 0.03 7.40 1.47
N ILE A 100 -0.49 8.04 2.51
CA ILE A 100 -0.13 7.75 3.91
C ILE A 100 -1.23 6.88 4.53
N ASN A 101 -0.80 5.85 5.26
CA ASN A 101 -1.67 4.92 5.97
C ASN A 101 -2.28 5.50 7.27
N THR A 102 -2.83 6.71 7.18
CA THR A 102 -3.58 7.36 8.26
C THR A 102 -5.02 7.60 7.81
N GLY A 103 -5.96 7.66 8.76
CA GLY A 103 -7.39 7.84 8.49
C GLY A 103 -7.77 9.17 7.83
N THR A 104 -6.81 10.05 7.52
CA THR A 104 -7.02 11.32 6.83
C THR A 104 -6.12 11.51 5.62
N ASN A 105 -5.26 10.54 5.28
CA ASN A 105 -4.18 10.71 4.29
C ASN A 105 -3.30 11.95 4.58
N GLN A 106 -2.92 12.14 5.84
CA GLN A 106 -2.05 13.25 6.30
C GLN A 106 -1.02 12.74 7.30
N THR A 107 0.04 13.50 7.53
CA THR A 107 1.04 13.15 8.55
C THR A 107 0.44 13.17 9.96
N ARG A 108 1.07 12.40 10.85
CA ARG A 108 0.70 12.25 12.26
C ARG A 108 1.97 12.06 13.08
N PHE A 109 1.89 12.25 14.40
CA PHE A 109 3.02 11.95 15.27
C PHE A 109 3.40 10.47 15.14
N TYR A 110 4.67 10.21 14.86
CA TYR A 110 5.17 8.87 14.58
C TYR A 110 4.89 7.87 15.72
N ASN A 111 4.93 8.33 16.98
CA ASN A 111 4.65 7.52 18.16
C ASN A 111 3.16 7.36 18.52
N ASP A 112 2.24 7.96 17.76
CA ASP A 112 0.80 7.78 17.94
C ASP A 112 0.30 6.57 17.13
N GLY A 113 0.56 5.37 17.67
CA GLY A 113 0.28 4.09 17.02
C GLY A 113 -1.16 3.92 16.53
N ASN A 114 -2.14 4.55 17.18
CA ASN A 114 -3.56 4.41 16.79
C ASN A 114 -3.93 5.20 15.53
N ASN A 115 -3.05 6.09 15.05
CA ASN A 115 -3.24 6.81 13.80
C ASN A 115 -2.66 6.11 12.57
N TRP A 116 -1.81 5.11 12.77
CA TRP A 116 -1.21 4.32 11.69
C TRP A 116 -2.02 3.05 11.52
N GLY A 117 -2.29 2.67 10.28
CA GLY A 117 -3.21 1.57 10.00
C GLY A 117 -2.94 0.81 8.73
N ASP A 118 -3.90 -0.05 8.39
CA ASP A 118 -3.86 -0.89 7.22
C ASP A 118 -4.40 -0.13 6.00
N VAL A 119 -3.77 -0.35 4.84
CA VAL A 119 -4.22 0.16 3.54
C VAL A 119 -4.80 -1.01 2.75
N GLU A 120 -6.02 -0.85 2.26
CA GLU A 120 -6.67 -1.80 1.35
C GLU A 120 -6.92 -1.10 0.01
N LEU A 121 -6.51 -1.76 -1.08
CA LEU A 121 -6.71 -1.30 -2.45
C LEU A 121 -7.75 -2.20 -3.13
N PHE A 122 -8.79 -1.61 -3.69
CA PHE A 122 -9.86 -2.31 -4.39
C PHE A 122 -9.80 -1.97 -5.88
N PHE A 123 -9.88 -3.00 -6.72
CA PHE A 123 -9.79 -2.87 -8.16
C PHE A 123 -11.06 -3.40 -8.83
N SER A 124 -11.72 -2.55 -9.62
CA SER A 124 -12.89 -2.90 -10.41
C SER A 124 -12.78 -2.30 -11.83
N PRO A 125 -12.55 -3.12 -12.87
CA PRO A 125 -12.46 -4.58 -12.85
C PRO A 125 -11.20 -5.11 -12.12
N PRO A 126 -11.16 -6.42 -11.77
CA PRO A 126 -9.97 -7.02 -11.19
C PRO A 126 -8.72 -6.84 -12.07
N VAL A 127 -7.57 -6.66 -11.44
CA VAL A 127 -6.28 -6.46 -12.12
C VAL A 127 -5.37 -7.67 -11.96
N LYS A 128 -4.53 -7.93 -12.96
CA LYS A 128 -3.52 -9.01 -12.93
C LYS A 128 -2.23 -8.61 -12.21
N VAL A 129 -1.91 -7.32 -12.17
CA VAL A 129 -0.64 -6.81 -11.62
C VAL A 129 -0.93 -5.62 -10.73
N VAL A 130 -0.34 -5.63 -9.54
CA VAL A 130 -0.27 -4.48 -8.64
C VAL A 130 1.19 -4.27 -8.28
N ALA A 131 1.68 -3.05 -8.45
CA ALA A 131 3.03 -2.66 -8.07
C ALA A 131 2.99 -1.32 -7.36
N PHE A 132 3.78 -1.19 -6.30
CA PHE A 132 3.84 0.03 -5.51
C PHE A 132 5.23 0.23 -4.92
N SER A 133 5.64 1.50 -4.84
CA SER A 133 6.83 1.89 -4.09
C SER A 133 6.51 2.00 -2.61
N MET A 134 7.40 1.49 -1.76
CA MET A 134 7.35 1.65 -0.32
C MET A 134 8.49 2.55 0.15
N TYR A 135 8.16 3.62 0.88
CA TYR A 135 9.18 4.44 1.52
C TYR A 135 9.74 3.74 2.74
N GLN A 136 8.95 3.65 3.80
CA GLN A 136 9.41 3.21 5.11
C GLN A 136 8.59 2.02 5.55
N ARG A 137 9.29 0.97 5.99
CA ARG A 137 8.70 -0.24 6.52
C ARG A 137 9.53 -0.70 7.73
N ASP A 138 9.21 -0.18 8.90
CA ASP A 138 10.00 -0.46 10.11
C ASP A 138 9.67 -1.81 10.75
N VAL A 139 8.51 -2.38 10.40
CA VAL A 139 7.99 -3.60 10.98
C VAL A 139 7.50 -4.56 9.91
N ASN A 140 7.31 -5.82 10.28
CA ASN A 140 6.69 -6.81 9.41
C ASN A 140 5.29 -6.33 8.99
N THR A 141 4.96 -6.53 7.72
CA THR A 141 3.72 -6.02 7.11
C THR A 141 2.98 -7.21 6.50
N PRO A 142 1.92 -7.71 7.15
CA PRO A 142 1.10 -8.76 6.56
C PRO A 142 0.50 -8.30 5.23
N LEU A 143 0.66 -9.12 4.20
CA LEU A 143 -0.04 -8.96 2.93
C LEU A 143 -1.28 -9.84 2.93
N SER A 144 -2.42 -9.23 2.61
CA SER A 144 -3.65 -9.96 2.32
C SER A 144 -4.09 -9.70 0.88
N ILE A 145 -4.60 -10.73 0.22
CA ILE A 145 -5.14 -10.65 -1.13
C ILE A 145 -6.53 -11.27 -1.09
N ASN A 146 -7.54 -10.54 -1.57
CA ASN A 146 -8.94 -10.98 -1.58
C ASN A 146 -9.44 -11.47 -0.20
N GLY A 147 -9.02 -10.80 0.88
CA GLY A 147 -9.41 -11.13 2.25
C GLY A 147 -8.63 -12.27 2.91
N VAL A 148 -7.66 -12.88 2.22
CA VAL A 148 -6.82 -13.96 2.75
C VAL A 148 -5.41 -13.45 3.02
N VAL A 149 -4.89 -13.64 4.23
CA VAL A 149 -3.49 -13.34 4.54
C VAL A 149 -2.59 -14.36 3.84
N VAL A 150 -1.73 -13.89 2.96
CA VAL A 150 -0.83 -14.74 2.15
C VAL A 150 0.58 -14.84 2.74
N GLY A 151 0.96 -13.92 3.63
CA GLY A 151 2.26 -13.92 4.31
C GLY A 151 2.72 -12.53 4.68
N ASP A 152 3.99 -12.41 5.06
CA ASP A 152 4.65 -11.11 5.25
C ASP A 152 5.14 -10.56 3.90
N LEU A 153 4.84 -9.29 3.62
CA LEU A 153 5.18 -8.60 2.38
C LEU A 153 6.68 -8.66 2.08
N GLY A 154 7.52 -8.46 3.11
CA GLY A 154 8.97 -8.48 2.95
C GLY A 154 9.50 -9.87 2.62
N THR A 155 8.96 -10.90 3.26
CA THR A 155 9.29 -12.30 3.00
C THR A 155 8.88 -12.74 1.60
N LEU A 156 7.70 -12.31 1.14
CA LEU A 156 7.16 -12.67 -0.18
C LEU A 156 7.87 -11.95 -1.32
N THR A 157 8.10 -10.64 -1.19
CA THR A 157 8.64 -9.82 -2.29
C THR A 157 10.15 -9.68 -2.26
N GLY A 158 10.78 -9.77 -1.08
CA GLY A 158 12.17 -9.38 -0.86
C GLY A 158 12.36 -7.89 -0.50
N LEU A 159 11.26 -7.13 -0.38
CA LEU A 159 11.30 -5.75 0.11
C LEU A 159 11.93 -5.75 1.53
N PRO A 160 12.91 -4.88 1.84
CA PRO A 160 13.58 -4.86 3.16
C PRO A 160 12.78 -4.08 4.21
N THR A 161 13.02 -4.38 5.49
CA THR A 161 12.64 -3.46 6.57
C THR A 161 13.63 -2.31 6.56
N SER A 162 13.13 -1.08 6.51
CA SER A 162 13.96 0.10 6.31
C SER A 162 13.25 1.34 6.83
N SER A 163 14.02 2.24 7.45
CA SER A 163 13.63 3.61 7.80
C SER A 163 13.82 4.61 6.66
N THR A 164 14.21 4.11 5.49
CA THR A 164 14.46 4.86 4.26
C THR A 164 13.88 4.11 3.07
N ARG A 165 13.94 4.69 1.87
CA ARG A 165 13.40 4.11 0.64
C ARG A 165 13.56 2.59 0.53
N GLY A 166 12.46 1.86 0.70
CA GLY A 166 12.43 0.40 0.68
C GLY A 166 12.52 -0.19 -0.73
N GLY A 167 12.00 0.51 -1.73
CA GLY A 167 11.98 0.06 -3.13
C GLY A 167 10.56 -0.28 -3.61
N TYR A 168 10.44 -1.14 -4.61
CA TYR A 168 9.15 -1.53 -5.18
C TYR A 168 8.79 -2.97 -4.88
N ALA A 169 7.55 -3.18 -4.45
CA ALA A 169 6.92 -4.48 -4.42
C ALA A 169 6.08 -4.69 -5.68
N ILE A 170 6.10 -5.91 -6.22
CA ILE A 170 5.28 -6.33 -7.35
C ILE A 170 4.52 -7.60 -6.95
N ILE A 171 3.23 -7.63 -7.26
CA ILE A 171 2.34 -8.76 -7.05
C ILE A 171 1.64 -9.05 -8.38
N ILE A 172 1.75 -10.28 -8.87
CA ILE A 172 1.18 -10.73 -10.14
C ILE A 172 0.28 -11.94 -9.84
N GLY A 173 -0.99 -11.85 -10.24
CA GLY A 173 -1.91 -12.97 -10.18
C GLY A 173 -1.69 -13.93 -11.35
N ASP A 174 -1.52 -15.21 -11.04
CA ASP A 174 -1.50 -16.30 -12.00
C ASP A 174 -2.92 -16.79 -12.22
N GLY A 175 -3.56 -16.20 -13.22
CA GLY A 175 -4.88 -16.56 -13.70
C GLY A 175 -5.09 -16.04 -15.12
N GLU A 176 -5.55 -16.93 -16.01
CA GLU A 176 -6.02 -16.58 -17.36
C GLU A 176 -7.19 -15.60 -17.31
#